data_AF-A0A967ANJ9-F1
#
_entry.id   AF-A0A967ANJ9-F1
#
_cell.length_a   1.000
_cell.length_b   1.000
_cell.length_c   1.000
_cell.angle_alpha   90.00
_cell.angle_beta   90.00
_cell.angle_gamma   90.00
#
_symmetry.space_group_name_H-M   'P 1'
#
loop_
_entity.id
_entity.type
_entity.pdbx_description
1 polymer ?
#
loop_
_entity_poly.entity_id
_entity_poly.type
_entity_poly.pdbx_seq_one_letter_code
_entity_poly.pdbx_strand_id
1 'polypeptide(L)'
;MVEQIIEFSARNRFIVFLLVFAFSVVGLWAMWQTPIDALPDISDTQVIVYTTWPGRSPDLVEDQITYPIVTALLSTPKVTVVRGFSDFGYS
;
A
#
# COMPACT_ATOMS: atom_id res chain seq x y z
N MET A 1 33.53 -4.27 -26.65
CA MET A 1 32.16 -3.93 -26.20
C MET A 1 32.09 -2.57 -25.51
N VAL A 2 32.69 -2.38 -24.33
CA VAL A 2 32.68 -1.06 -23.65
C VAL A 2 33.33 0.04 -24.51
N GLU A 3 34.49 -0.26 -25.10
CA GLU A 3 35.19 0.66 -26.01
C GLU A 3 34.31 1.09 -27.20
N GLN A 4 33.51 0.19 -27.75
CA GLN A 4 32.60 0.49 -28.86
C GLN A 4 31.45 1.42 -28.42
N ILE A 5 30.96 1.28 -27.19
CA ILE A 5 29.93 2.18 -26.62
C ILE A 5 30.53 3.57 -26.38
N ILE A 6 31.75 3.64 -25.87
CA ILE A 6 32.45 4.92 -25.66
C ILE A 6 32.72 5.61 -26.99
N GLU A 7 33.22 4.88 -27.99
CA GLU A 7 33.49 5.43 -29.32
C GLU A 7 32.18 5.92 -29.98
N PHE A 8 31.11 5.12 -29.91
CA PHE A 8 29.80 5.51 -30.40
C PHE A 8 29.28 6.77 -29.70
N SER A 9 29.44 6.87 -28.37
CA SER A 9 29.01 8.02 -27.58
C SER A 9 29.82 9.28 -27.92
N ALA A 10 31.13 9.15 -28.09
CA ALA A 10 32.02 10.25 -28.46
C ALA A 10 31.76 10.75 -29.89
N ARG A 11 31.48 9.83 -30.82
CA ARG A 11 31.13 10.16 -32.21
C ARG A 11 29.78 10.89 -32.29
N ASN A 12 28.81 10.48 -31.48
CA ASN A 12 27.46 11.04 -31.44
C ASN A 12 27.25 12.03 -30.29
N ARG A 13 28.28 12.81 -29.93
CA ARG A 13 28.28 13.70 -28.76
C ARG A 13 27.04 14.59 -28.64
N PHE A 14 26.52 15.10 -29.76
CA PHE A 14 25.34 15.95 -29.79
C PHE A 14 24.08 15.22 -29.32
N ILE A 15 23.84 14.01 -29.84
CA ILE A 15 22.70 13.16 -29.45
C ILE A 15 22.83 12.79 -27.98
N VAL A 16 24.04 12.44 -27.52
CA VAL A 16 24.29 12.11 -26.12
C VAL A 16 23.95 13.30 -25.21
N PHE A 17 24.41 14.51 -25.51
CA PHE A 17 24.07 15.70 -24.72
C PHE A 17 22.58 16.02 -24.74
N LEU A 18 21.91 15.87 -25.88
CA LEU A 18 20.47 16.06 -25.99
C LEU A 18 19.71 15.07 -25.10
N LEU A 19 20.09 13.79 -25.13
CA LEU A 19 19.49 12.76 -24.28
C LEU A 19 19.73 13.06 -22.79
N VAL A 20 20.96 13.42 -22.41
CA VAL A 20 21.28 13.82 -21.03
C VAL A 20 20.39 14.97 -20.58
N PHE A 21 20.26 16.02 -21.40
CA PHE A 21 19.41 17.16 -21.09
C PHE A 21 17.94 16.76 -20.94
N ALA A 22 17.41 15.97 -21.88
CA ALA A 22 16.04 15.48 -21.82
C ALA A 22 15.78 14.65 -20.55
N PHE A 23 16.68 13.72 -20.21
CA PHE A 23 16.57 12.92 -18.98
C PHE A 23 16.71 13.76 -17.72
N SER A 24 17.54 14.80 -17.71
CA SER A 24 17.63 15.73 -16.59
C SER A 24 16.33 16.50 -16.37
N VAL A 25 15.70 17.00 -17.44
CA VAL A 25 14.41 17.70 -17.35
C VAL A 25 13.30 16.76 -16.85
N VAL A 26 13.23 15.54 -17.40
CA VAL A 26 12.27 14.52 -16.93
C VAL A 26 12.52 14.15 -15.47
N GLY A 27 13.79 14.02 -15.07
CA GLY A 27 14.18 13.74 -13.69
C GLY A 27 13.75 14.85 -12.72
N LEU A 28 13.98 16.12 -13.07
CA LEU A 28 13.54 17.26 -12.26
C LEU A 28 12.01 17.32 -12.14
N TRP A 29 11.30 17.08 -13.25
CA TRP A 29 9.84 17.01 -13.24
C TRP A 29 9.33 15.87 -12.35
N ALA A 30 9.94 14.68 -12.44
CA ALA A 30 9.60 13.54 -11.58
C ALA A 30 9.89 13.84 -10.11
N MET A 31 11.01 14.48 -9.78
CA MET A 31 11.34 14.89 -8.40
C MET A 31 10.30 15.84 -7.82
N TRP A 32 9.81 16.81 -8.60
CA TRP A 32 8.76 17.73 -8.15
C TRP A 32 7.38 17.09 -8.04
N GLN A 33 7.09 16.08 -8.86
CA GLN A 33 5.78 15.42 -8.88
C GLN A 33 5.68 14.23 -7.92
N THR A 34 6.81 13.71 -7.43
CA THR A 34 6.84 12.57 -6.51
C THR A 34 6.27 13.00 -5.15
N PRO A 35 5.20 12.33 -4.66
CA PRO A 35 4.67 12.63 -3.33
C PRO A 35 5.72 12.27 -2.28
N ILE A 36 5.97 13.20 -1.36
CA ILE A 36 6.90 13.02 -0.25
C ILE A 36 6.07 12.72 0.99
N ASP A 37 6.40 11.62 1.67
CA ASP A 37 5.95 11.34 3.03
C ASP A 37 7.14 11.52 3.99
N ALA A 38 6.86 12.04 5.19
CA ALA A 38 7.87 12.23 6.22
C ALA A 38 8.23 10.90 6.92
N LEU A 39 7.33 9.92 6.88
CA LEU A 39 7.51 8.62 7.51
C LEU A 39 7.22 7.50 6.50
N PRO A 40 7.98 6.40 6.54
CA PRO A 40 7.60 5.22 5.79
C PRO A 40 6.34 4.59 6.38
N ASP A 41 5.48 4.01 5.53
CA ASP A 41 4.37 3.20 6.01
C ASP A 41 4.90 1.92 6.66
N ILE A 42 4.68 1.81 7.97
CA ILE A 42 5.05 0.67 8.81
C ILE A 42 3.82 -0.13 9.27
N SER A 43 2.64 0.25 8.80
CA SER A 43 1.37 -0.35 9.25
C SER A 43 1.15 -1.70 8.60
N ASP A 44 0.62 -2.65 9.37
CA ASP A 44 0.14 -3.90 8.81
C ASP A 44 -1.10 -3.65 7.95
N THR A 45 -1.27 -4.44 6.88
CA THR A 45 -2.50 -4.40 6.08
C THR A 45 -3.66 -4.98 6.91
N GLN A 46 -4.60 -4.11 7.29
CA GLN A 46 -5.77 -4.48 8.07
C GLN A 46 -7.06 -4.12 7.33
N VAL A 47 -8.02 -5.04 7.33
CA VAL A 47 -9.39 -4.79 6.88
C VAL A 47 -10.29 -4.75 8.12
N ILE A 48 -11.07 -3.69 8.27
CA ILE A 48 -12.00 -3.51 9.39
C ILE A 48 -13.42 -3.77 8.88
N VAL A 49 -14.12 -4.70 9.54
CA VAL A 49 -15.55 -4.91 9.37
C VAL A 49 -16.22 -4.35 10.62
N TYR A 50 -17.12 -3.38 10.44
CA TYR A 50 -17.82 -2.73 11.54
C TYR A 50 -19.33 -2.88 11.35
N THR A 51 -20.00 -3.28 12.41
CA THR A 51 -21.41 -3.64 12.44
C THR A 51 -22.09 -3.01 13.65
N THR A 52 -23.28 -2.47 13.48
CA THR A 52 -24.04 -1.83 14.55
C THR A 52 -25.30 -2.63 14.88
N TRP A 53 -25.57 -2.80 16.17
CA TRP A 53 -26.80 -3.39 16.67
C TRP A 53 -27.29 -2.70 17.95
N PRO A 54 -27.88 -1.50 17.82
CA PRO A 54 -28.17 -0.63 18.96
C PRO A 54 -29.01 -1.31 20.06
N GLY A 55 -28.64 -1.08 21.32
CA GLY A 55 -29.41 -1.54 22.48
C GLY A 55 -29.23 -3.01 22.84
N ARG A 56 -28.28 -3.73 22.22
CA ARG A 56 -27.94 -5.12 22.58
C ARG A 56 -26.74 -5.21 23.49
N SER A 57 -26.80 -6.16 24.41
CA SER A 57 -25.70 -6.49 25.31
C SER A 57 -24.51 -7.05 24.51
N PRO A 58 -23.27 -6.83 24.98
CA PRO A 58 -22.08 -7.39 24.35
C PRO A 58 -22.16 -8.91 24.11
N ASP A 59 -22.73 -9.67 25.05
CA ASP A 59 -22.88 -11.13 24.89
C ASP A 59 -23.72 -11.50 23.67
N LEU A 60 -24.83 -10.78 23.43
CA LEU A 60 -25.70 -11.05 22.29
C LEU A 60 -25.03 -10.62 20.97
N VAL A 61 -24.25 -9.55 21.00
CA VAL A 61 -23.46 -9.10 19.85
C VAL A 61 -22.37 -10.11 19.52
N GLU A 62 -21.67 -10.64 20.51
CA GLU A 62 -20.67 -11.70 20.32
C GLU A 62 -21.28 -12.94 19.67
N ASP A 63 -22.36 -13.47 20.27
CA ASP A 63 -22.95 -14.74 19.82
C ASP A 63 -23.56 -14.67 18.41
N GLN A 64 -24.16 -13.54 18.05
CA GLN A 64 -24.96 -13.41 16.83
C GLN A 64 -24.25 -12.68 15.69
N ILE A 65 -23.23 -11.87 16.00
CA ILE A 65 -22.55 -11.04 15.00
C ILE A 65 -21.07 -11.39 14.95
N THR A 66 -20.34 -11.13 16.04
CA THR A 66 -18.87 -11.21 16.04
C THR A 66 -18.38 -12.63 15.81
N TYR A 67 -18.90 -13.60 16.55
CA TYR A 67 -18.45 -14.98 16.50
C TYR A 67 -18.66 -15.63 15.13
N PRO A 68 -19.85 -15.51 14.49
CA PRO A 68 -20.05 -15.98 13.12
C PRO A 68 -19.10 -15.34 12.11
N ILE A 69 -18.88 -14.02 12.20
CA ILE A 69 -18.02 -13.28 11.27
C ILE A 69 -16.56 -13.71 11.44
N VAL A 70 -16.04 -13.71 12.68
CA VAL A 70 -14.67 -14.09 12.97
C VAL A 70 -14.40 -15.53 12.52
N THR A 71 -15.29 -16.46 12.85
CA THR A 71 -15.13 -17.88 12.50
C THR A 71 -15.15 -18.12 10.99
N ALA A 72 -16.00 -17.40 10.25
CA ALA A 72 -15.99 -17.45 8.79
C ALA A 72 -14.67 -16.90 8.22
N LEU A 73 -14.16 -15.80 8.79
CA LEU A 73 -12.95 -15.13 8.32
C LEU A 73 -11.67 -15.92 8.61
N LEU A 74 -11.65 -16.82 9.60
CA LEU A 74 -10.48 -17.69 9.88
C LEU A 74 -10.04 -18.54 8.67
N SER A 75 -10.97 -18.87 7.78
CA SER A 75 -10.70 -19.67 6.57
C SER A 75 -10.26 -18.84 5.35
N THR A 76 -10.17 -17.52 5.50
CA THR A 76 -9.88 -16.61 4.39
C THR A 76 -8.41 -16.68 3.98
N PRO A 77 -8.09 -16.79 2.68
CA PRO A 77 -6.70 -16.84 2.23
C PRO A 77 -5.95 -15.55 2.58
N LYS A 78 -4.66 -15.68 2.90
CA LYS A 78 -3.74 -14.56 3.22
C LYS A 78 -4.12 -13.76 4.47
N VAL A 79 -4.89 -14.34 5.38
CA VAL A 79 -5.16 -13.76 6.70
C VAL A 79 -4.17 -14.32 7.73
N THR A 80 -3.44 -13.43 8.40
CA THR A 80 -2.50 -13.80 9.48
C THR A 80 -3.21 -14.00 10.81
N VAL A 81 -4.16 -13.12 11.13
CA VAL A 81 -4.93 -13.14 12.37
C VAL A 81 -6.29 -12.48 12.14
N VAL A 82 -7.32 -12.97 12.84
CA VAL A 82 -8.64 -12.34 12.92
C VAL A 82 -8.86 -11.91 14.37
N ARG A 83 -9.29 -10.67 14.58
CA ARG A 83 -9.61 -10.11 15.90
C ARG A 83 -11.07 -9.65 15.89
N GLY A 84 -11.83 -10.04 16.89
CA GLY A 84 -13.21 -9.61 17.10
C GLY A 84 -13.31 -8.71 18.32
N PHE A 85 -14.18 -7.70 18.24
CA PHE A 85 -14.58 -6.88 19.37
C PHE A 85 -16.11 -6.91 19.46
N SER A 86 -16.61 -7.01 20.67
CA SER A 86 -18.05 -7.03 20.97
C SER A 86 -18.30 -6.09 22.12
N ASP A 87 -19.04 -5.03 21.87
CA ASP A 87 -19.39 -4.04 22.86
C ASP A 87 -20.88 -3.70 22.76
N PHE A 88 -21.37 -2.89 23.70
CA PHE A 88 -22.76 -2.51 23.77
C PHE A 88 -23.16 -1.77 22.49
N GLY A 89 -23.99 -2.42 21.68
CA GLY A 89 -24.55 -1.82 20.48
C GLY A 89 -23.71 -1.92 19.20
N TYR A 90 -22.52 -2.54 19.22
CA TYR A 90 -21.67 -2.69 18.02
C TYR A 90 -20.63 -3.82 18.12
N SER A 91 -20.16 -4.27 16.95
CA SER A 91 -19.00 -5.15 16.73
C SER A 91 -18.12 -4.64 15.61
#